data_AF-A0A6A0A7R4-F1
#
_entry.id   AF-A0A6A0A7R4-F1
#
_cell.length_a   1.000
_cell.length_b   1.000
_cell.length_c   1.000
_cell.angle_alpha   90.00
_cell.angle_beta   90.00
_cell.angle_gamma   90.00
#
_symmetry.space_group_name_H-M   'P 1'
#
loop_
_entity.id
_entity.type
_entity.pdbx_description
1 polymer ?
#
loop_
_entity_poly.entity_id
_entity_poly.type
_entity_poly.pdbx_seq_one_letter_code
_entity_poly.pdbx_strand_id
1 'polypeptide(L)'
;MSSRSSGASTSYRQAALQKYLIKKKNRSVHKKVRYESRKRLAEARPRVRGQFVKQEVLAAQQAGEQRTTCTPPLCTSPPSFAGSAAQR
;
A
#
# COMPACT_ATOMS: atom_id res chain seq x y z
N MET A 1 40.81 14.66 23.51
CA MET A 1 39.41 14.73 23.03
C MET A 1 39.28 15.92 22.08
N SER A 2 38.55 15.71 20.97
CA SER A 2 37.95 16.72 20.08
C SER A 2 38.85 17.71 19.32
N SER A 3 39.17 17.38 18.07
CA SER A 3 39.42 18.37 17.03
C SER A 3 38.64 18.00 15.76
N ARG A 4 37.57 18.74 15.44
CA ARG A 4 37.01 18.76 14.09
C ARG A 4 36.46 20.14 13.78
N SER A 5 37.26 20.95 13.12
CA SER A 5 36.75 22.02 12.25
C SER A 5 37.73 22.30 11.13
N SER A 6 37.57 21.61 9.99
CA SER A 6 38.01 22.16 8.71
C SER A 6 36.97 23.21 8.29
N GLY A 7 37.34 24.48 8.19
CA GLY A 7 36.42 25.61 7.92
C GLY A 7 35.60 25.49 6.63
N ALA A 8 36.00 24.64 5.67
CA ALA A 8 35.18 24.33 4.49
C ALA A 8 33.94 23.48 4.82
N SER A 9 33.97 22.72 5.92
CA SER A 9 32.86 21.87 6.36
C SER A 9 31.71 22.68 6.99
N THR A 10 31.98 23.87 7.54
CA THR A 10 30.97 24.67 8.25
C THR A 10 30.02 25.38 7.28
N SER A 11 30.52 25.95 6.18
CA SER A 11 29.69 26.60 5.16
C SER A 11 28.82 25.59 4.39
N TYR A 12 29.40 24.46 3.99
CA TYR A 12 28.65 23.36 3.38
C TYR A 12 27.57 22.82 4.33
N ARG A 13 27.90 22.66 5.62
CA ARG A 13 26.95 22.24 6.66
C ARG A 13 25.82 23.27 6.84
N GLN A 14 26.13 24.56 6.90
CA GLN A 14 25.12 25.62 6.98
C GLN A 14 24.18 25.57 5.78
N ALA A 15 24.70 25.46 4.56
CA ALA A 15 23.89 25.33 3.34
C ALA A 15 23.01 24.07 3.35
N ALA A 16 23.54 22.93 3.81
CA ALA A 16 22.78 21.68 3.94
C ALA A 16 21.67 21.78 5.00
N LEU A 17 21.95 22.42 6.15
CA LEU A 17 20.96 22.65 7.22
C LEU A 17 19.84 23.57 6.73
N GLN A 18 20.16 24.65 6.03
CA GLN A 18 19.16 25.54 5.42
C GLN A 18 18.26 24.78 4.43
N LYS A 19 18.85 23.99 3.53
CA LYS A 19 18.08 23.12 2.61
C LYS A 19 17.16 22.15 3.36
N TYR A 20 17.63 21.56 4.45
CA TYR A 20 16.83 20.67 5.29
C TYR A 20 15.64 21.39 5.93
N LEU A 21 15.86 22.55 6.55
CA LEU A 21 14.80 23.32 7.20
C LEU A 21 13.72 23.76 6.21
N ILE A 22 14.13 24.25 5.03
CA ILE A 22 13.21 24.61 3.94
C ILE A 22 12.39 23.39 3.50
N LYS A 23 13.04 22.23 3.28
CA LYS A 23 12.35 20.98 2.92
C LYS A 23 11.41 20.49 4.03
N LYS A 24 11.78 20.64 5.30
CA LYS A 24 10.95 20.28 6.45
C LYS A 24 9.69 21.16 6.52
N LYS A 25 9.85 22.48 6.37
CA LYS A 25 8.74 23.44 6.34
C LYS A 25 7.80 23.19 5.16
N ASN A 26 8.36 22.87 4.00
CA ASN A 26 7.59 22.62 2.77
C ASN A 26 7.15 21.16 2.59
N ARG A 27 7.23 20.33 3.63
CA ARG A 27 6.77 18.93 3.54
C ARG A 27 5.25 18.91 3.43
N SER A 28 4.73 18.31 2.36
CA SER A 28 3.28 18.09 2.24
C SER A 28 2.84 16.98 3.19
N VAL A 29 2.08 17.33 4.23
CA VAL A 29 1.49 16.39 5.20
C VAL A 29 0.14 15.84 4.74
N HIS A 30 -0.57 16.63 3.93
CA HIS A 30 -1.86 16.25 3.39
C HIS A 30 -1.70 15.25 2.25
N LYS A 31 -2.70 14.35 2.10
CA LYS A 31 -2.74 13.37 1.02
C LYS A 31 -2.84 14.10 -0.31
N LYS A 32 -1.75 14.11 -1.08
CA LYS A 32 -1.71 14.69 -2.43
C LYS A 32 -1.89 13.60 -3.48
N VAL A 33 -2.94 13.70 -4.28
CA VAL A 33 -3.05 12.92 -5.51
C VAL A 33 -2.06 13.51 -6.53
N ARG A 34 -1.15 12.68 -7.05
CA ARG A 34 -0.17 13.13 -8.06
C ARG A 34 -0.62 12.85 -9.49
N TYR A 35 -1.46 11.84 -9.68
CA TYR A 35 -1.90 11.39 -11.00
C TYR A 35 -3.42 11.27 -11.03
N GLU A 36 -4.08 12.36 -11.43
CA GLU A 36 -5.54 12.43 -11.48
C GLU A 36 -6.16 11.38 -12.40
N SER A 37 -5.52 11.09 -13.55
CA SER A 37 -5.99 10.05 -14.47
C SER A 37 -6.10 8.67 -13.78
N ARG A 38 -5.08 8.28 -13.00
CA ARG A 38 -5.10 7.00 -12.26
C ARG A 38 -6.16 6.99 -11.15
N LYS A 39 -6.39 8.14 -10.50
CA LYS A 39 -7.45 8.30 -9.50
C LYS A 39 -8.84 8.06 -10.11
N ARG A 40 -9.13 8.70 -11.25
CA ARG A 40 -10.39 8.53 -11.99
C ARG A 40 -10.64 7.07 -12.39
N LEU A 41 -9.61 6.38 -12.91
CA LEU A 41 -9.73 4.96 -13.25
C LEU A 41 -10.00 4.09 -12.01
N ALA A 42 -9.37 4.38 -10.88
CA ALA A 42 -9.59 3.65 -9.63
C ALA A 42 -10.96 3.91 -9.00
N GLU A 43 -11.54 5.09 -9.22
CA GLU A 43 -12.89 5.47 -8.79
C GLU A 43 -13.96 4.79 -9.66
N ALA A 44 -13.73 4.70 -10.99
CA ALA A 44 -14.64 4.02 -11.91
C ALA A 44 -14.60 2.48 -11.81
N ARG A 45 -13.52 1.90 -11.27
CA ARG A 45 -13.37 0.45 -11.19
C ARG A 45 -14.28 -0.14 -10.09
N PRO A 46 -15.02 -1.21 -10.41
CA PRO A 46 -15.92 -1.86 -9.47
C PRO A 46 -15.16 -2.55 -8.33
N ARG A 47 -15.71 -2.45 -7.11
CA ARG A 47 -15.11 -2.97 -5.89
C ARG A 47 -16.08 -3.84 -5.10
N VAL A 48 -15.58 -4.92 -4.52
CA VAL A 48 -16.30 -5.76 -3.55
C VAL A 48 -15.42 -5.94 -2.33
N ARG A 49 -15.93 -5.59 -1.14
CA ARG A 49 -15.17 -5.59 0.13
C ARG A 49 -13.83 -4.84 0.02
N GLY A 50 -13.80 -3.74 -0.73
CA GLY A 50 -12.62 -2.91 -0.96
C GLY A 50 -11.65 -3.40 -2.05
N GLN A 51 -11.84 -4.62 -2.57
CA GLN A 51 -10.98 -5.22 -3.60
C GLN A 51 -11.52 -4.92 -5.00
N PHE A 52 -10.62 -4.70 -5.97
CA PHE A 52 -11.02 -4.62 -7.37
C PHE A 52 -11.37 -6.00 -7.89
N VAL A 53 -12.52 -6.10 -8.54
CA VAL A 53 -13.04 -7.35 -9.11
C VAL A 53 -13.14 -7.22 -10.63
N LYS A 54 -12.99 -8.36 -11.34
CA LYS A 54 -13.21 -8.43 -12.78
C LYS A 54 -14.70 -8.40 -13.06
N GLN A 55 -15.09 -7.89 -14.23
CA GLN A 55 -16.50 -7.80 -14.65
C GLN A 55 -17.23 -9.14 -14.60
N GLU A 56 -16.55 -10.24 -14.96
CA GLU A 56 -17.09 -11.61 -14.88
C GLU A 56 -17.52 -11.99 -13.45
N VAL A 57 -16.69 -11.62 -12.46
CA VAL A 57 -16.94 -11.93 -11.04
C VAL A 57 -18.00 -11.01 -10.43
N LEU A 58 -18.11 -9.77 -10.93
CA LEU A 58 -19.16 -8.84 -10.52
C LEU A 58 -20.54 -9.30 -10.93
N ALA A 59 -20.68 -9.74 -12.19
CA ALA A 59 -21.94 -10.27 -12.70
C ALA A 59 -22.39 -11.49 -11.89
N ALA A 60 -21.45 -12.36 -11.48
CA ALA A 60 -21.74 -13.53 -10.64
C ALA A 60 -22.17 -13.18 -9.20
N GLN A 61 -21.69 -12.07 -8.63
CA GLN A 61 -22.00 -11.67 -7.26
C GLN A 61 -23.31 -10.88 -7.13
N GLN A 62 -23.75 -10.20 -8.20
CA GLN A 62 -25.02 -9.48 -8.24
C GLN A 62 -26.24 -10.41 -8.31
N ALA A 63 -26.05 -11.69 -8.66
CA ALA A 63 -27.10 -12.72 -8.67
C ALA A 63 -27.22 -13.52 -7.36
N GLY A 64 -26.41 -13.19 -6.33
CA GLY A 64 -26.25 -14.02 -5.12
C GLY A 64 -26.95 -13.51 -3.86
N GLU A 65 -27.80 -12.49 -3.93
CA GLU A 65 -28.49 -11.94 -2.75
C GLU A 65 -29.95 -12.39 -2.69
N GLN A 66 -30.18 -13.71 -2.60
CA GLN A 66 -31.35 -14.28 -1.92
C GLN A 66 -30.98 -15.63 -1.30
N ARG A 67 -31.09 -15.71 0.05
CA ARG A 67 -30.95 -16.89 0.95
C ARG A 67 -29.48 -17.33 1.16
N THR A 68 -28.97 -17.44 2.38
CA THR A 68 -29.49 -18.26 3.47
C THR A 68 -29.22 -17.66 4.86
N THR A 69 -30.28 -17.62 5.66
CA THR A 69 -30.22 -17.64 7.12
C THR A 69 -29.36 -18.81 7.61
N CYS A 70 -28.55 -18.54 8.63
CA CYS A 70 -27.81 -19.48 9.49
C CYS A 70 -28.03 -20.98 9.22
N THR A 71 -27.13 -21.61 8.47
CA THR A 71 -26.89 -23.06 8.54
C THR A 71 -25.40 -23.35 8.36
N PRO A 72 -24.67 -23.77 9.42
CA PRO A 72 -23.35 -24.35 9.25
C PRO A 72 -23.50 -25.84 8.89
N PRO A 73 -22.71 -26.36 7.92
CA PRO A 73 -22.22 -27.72 8.10
C PRO A 73 -20.74 -27.91 7.73
N LEU A 74 -20.02 -28.47 8.72
CA LEU A 74 -19.18 -29.67 8.60
C LEU A 74 -17.94 -29.61 7.68
N CYS A 75 -16.78 -29.46 8.35
CA CYS A 75 -15.51 -30.16 8.13
C CYS A 75 -15.22 -30.71 6.72
N THR A 76 -14.34 -30.02 5.99
CA THR A 76 -13.51 -30.61 4.93
C THR A 76 -12.05 -30.51 5.34
N SER A 77 -11.37 -31.64 5.37
CA SER A 77 -10.00 -31.85 5.85
C SER A 77 -8.94 -31.02 5.09
N PRO A 78 -7.88 -30.55 5.76
CA PRO A 78 -6.78 -29.85 5.09
C PRO A 78 -5.96 -30.82 4.22
N PRO A 79 -5.50 -30.43 3.02
CA PRO A 79 -4.55 -31.24 2.27
C PRO A 79 -3.21 -31.28 3.00
N SER A 80 -2.70 -32.49 3.21
CA SER A 80 -1.36 -32.77 3.73
C SER A 80 -0.31 -32.12 2.82
N PHE A 81 0.34 -31.07 3.31
CA PHE A 81 1.45 -30.42 2.62
C PHE A 81 2.71 -31.30 2.74
N ALA A 82 2.93 -32.19 1.76
CA ALA A 82 4.20 -32.88 1.60
C ALA A 82 5.24 -31.87 1.10
N GLY A 83 6.02 -31.32 2.03
CA GLY A 83 7.17 -30.48 1.70
C GLY A 83 8.27 -31.31 1.06
N SER A 84 8.55 -31.07 -0.23
CA SER A 84 9.81 -31.49 -0.84
C SER A 84 10.83 -30.36 -0.70
N ALA A 85 11.86 -30.61 0.10
CA ALA A 85 13.02 -29.76 0.29
C ALA A 85 13.76 -29.51 -1.03
N ALA A 86 13.90 -28.25 -1.42
CA ALA A 86 14.87 -27.82 -2.44
C ALA A 86 16.14 -27.35 -1.72
N GLN A 87 17.26 -28.01 -2.04
CA GLN A 87 18.58 -27.69 -1.50
C GLN A 87 19.12 -26.41 -2.16
N ARG A 88 19.94 -25.69 -1.38
CA ARG A 88 20.55 -24.40 -1.72
C ARG A 88 21.65 -24.54 -2.77
#